data_AF-A0A0J1GJ82-F1
#
_entry.id   AF-A0A0J1GJ82-F1
#
_cell.length_a   1.000
_cell.length_b   1.000
_cell.length_c   1.000
_cell.angle_alpha   90.00
_cell.angle_beta   90.00
_cell.angle_gamma   90.00
#
_symmetry.space_group_name_H-M   'P 1'
#
loop_
_entity.id
_entity.type
_entity.pdbx_description
1 polymer ?
#
loop_
_entity_poly.entity_id
_entity_poly.type
_entity_poly.pdbx_seq_one_letter_code
_entity_poly.pdbx_strand_id
1 'polypeptide(L)'
;TDRVISLAGPVVNNPRLIRTTVGASLEDVTDNELMPGEVRVISGSVLSGTKATGPHAYLGRYHVQVSVLREGYEKELFGWAMPGKNKFSVTRSFLGHISKGQLFNM
;
A
#
# COMPACT_ATOMS: atom_id res chain seq x y z
N THR A 1 -6.51 -5.47 24.71
CA THR A 1 -5.75 -5.91 23.52
C THR A 1 -5.94 -4.95 22.36
N ASP A 2 -6.21 -3.67 22.64
CA ASP A 2 -6.38 -2.64 21.62
C ASP A 2 -5.04 -2.29 20.97
N ARG A 3 -5.13 -1.92 19.70
CA ARG A 3 -4.02 -1.40 18.90
C ARG A 3 -4.55 -0.28 18.02
N VAL A 4 -3.81 0.83 17.98
CA VAL A 4 -4.03 1.87 16.97
C VAL A 4 -3.12 1.53 15.80
N ILE A 5 -3.69 1.41 14.60
CA ILE A 5 -2.94 1.15 13.37
C ILE A 5 -3.17 2.25 12.35
N SER A 6 -2.16 2.48 11.51
CA SER A 6 -2.32 3.31 10.32
C SER A 6 -2.94 2.50 9.19
N LEU A 7 -4.11 2.92 8.69
CA LEU A 7 -4.67 2.40 7.44
C LEU A 7 -4.36 3.42 6.33
N ALA A 8 -3.45 3.05 5.42
CA ALA A 8 -2.96 3.97 4.42
C ALA A 8 -2.67 3.29 3.08
N GLY A 9 -2.67 4.08 2.01
CA GLY A 9 -2.40 3.63 0.65
C GLY A 9 -3.12 4.49 -0.38
N PRO A 10 -2.70 4.45 -1.66
CA PRO A 10 -3.32 5.24 -2.74
C PRO A 10 -4.80 4.93 -2.97
N VAL A 11 -5.19 3.69 -2.65
CA VAL A 11 -6.54 3.17 -2.86
C VAL A 11 -7.41 3.23 -1.62
N VAL A 12 -6.91 3.82 -0.53
CA VAL A 12 -7.72 4.03 0.67
C VAL A 12 -8.44 5.35 0.53
N ASN A 13 -9.77 5.35 0.66
CA ASN A 13 -10.59 6.56 0.50
C ASN A 13 -10.25 7.62 1.56
N ASN A 14 -10.11 7.18 2.81
CA ASN A 14 -9.88 8.05 3.97
C ASN A 14 -8.69 7.55 4.82
N PRO A 15 -7.44 7.80 4.39
CA PRO A 15 -6.26 7.32 5.11
C PRO A 15 -6.17 7.98 6.49
N ARG A 16 -6.18 7.17 7.54
CA ARG A 16 -6.24 7.63 8.94
C ARG A 16 -5.70 6.59 9.91
N LEU A 17 -5.58 7.00 11.17
CA LEU A 17 -5.36 6.09 12.28
C LEU A 17 -6.69 5.51 12.74
N ILE A 18 -6.77 4.19 12.83
CA ILE A 18 -7.95 3.48 13.31
C ILE A 18 -7.61 2.66 14.55
N ARG A 19 -8.59 2.51 15.44
CA ARG A 19 -8.47 1.67 16.62
C ARG A 19 -9.04 0.29 16.31
N THR A 20 -8.24 -0.74 16.52
CA THR A 20 -8.59 -2.14 16.27
C THR A 20 -8.02 -3.02 17.38
N THR A 21 -8.11 -4.34 17.23
CA THR A 21 -7.52 -5.33 18.15
C THR A 21 -6.33 -6.03 17.50
N VAL A 22 -5.48 -6.64 18.32
CA VAL A 22 -4.38 -7.49 17.81
C VAL A 22 -4.97 -8.71 17.10
N GLY A 23 -4.51 -8.99 15.87
CA GLY A 23 -5.01 -10.12 15.08
C GLY A 23 -6.36 -9.87 14.42
N ALA A 24 -6.84 -8.63 14.36
CA ALA A 24 -8.07 -8.28 13.65
C ALA A 24 -8.05 -8.75 12.19
N SER A 25 -9.20 -9.19 11.68
CA SER A 25 -9.40 -9.52 10.27
C SER A 25 -9.18 -8.27 9.43
N LEU A 26 -8.26 -8.35 8.46
CA LEU A 26 -7.97 -7.24 7.56
C LEU A 26 -9.03 -7.10 6.47
N GLU A 27 -9.77 -8.15 6.16
CA GLU A 27 -10.92 -8.10 5.26
C GLU A 27 -12.02 -7.24 5.90
N ASP A 28 -12.36 -7.49 7.17
CA ASP A 28 -13.39 -6.73 7.88
C ASP A 28 -12.96 -5.27 8.13
N VAL A 29 -11.69 -5.06 8.46
CA VAL A 29 -11.15 -3.70 8.75
C VAL A 29 -11.08 -2.83 7.49
N THR A 30 -10.93 -3.45 6.31
CA THR A 30 -10.84 -2.72 5.04
C THR A 30 -12.16 -2.68 4.28
N ASP A 31 -13.22 -3.31 4.79
CA ASP A 31 -14.54 -3.28 4.18
C ASP A 31 -15.05 -1.83 4.06
N ASN A 32 -15.54 -1.46 2.89
CA ASN A 32 -15.97 -0.10 2.52
C ASN A 32 -14.91 1.04 2.64
N GLU A 33 -13.67 0.75 3.01
CA GLU A 33 -12.60 1.77 3.12
C GLU A 33 -11.79 1.94 1.82
N LEU A 34 -11.94 1.00 0.89
CA LEU A 34 -11.12 0.91 -0.32
C LEU A 34 -11.86 1.46 -1.54
N MET A 35 -11.09 2.04 -2.47
CA MET A 35 -11.55 2.35 -3.81
C MET A 35 -11.83 1.05 -4.59
N PRO A 36 -12.79 1.07 -5.55
CA PRO A 36 -13.05 -0.09 -6.38
C PRO A 36 -11.83 -0.47 -7.24
N GLY A 37 -11.62 -1.77 -7.41
CA GLY A 37 -10.57 -2.36 -8.24
C GLY A 37 -9.87 -3.54 -7.56
N GLU A 38 -8.91 -4.13 -8.28
CA GLU A 38 -8.04 -5.16 -7.71
C GLU A 38 -7.00 -4.53 -6.79
N VAL A 39 -7.07 -4.88 -5.52
CA VAL A 39 -6.26 -4.31 -4.45
C VAL A 39 -5.51 -5.39 -3.70
N ARG A 40 -4.29 -5.05 -3.29
CA ARG A 40 -3.45 -5.86 -2.42
C ARG A 40 -3.36 -5.21 -1.05
N VAL A 41 -3.95 -5.88 -0.07
CA VAL A 41 -3.84 -5.54 1.34
C VAL A 41 -2.58 -6.17 1.92
N ILE A 42 -1.80 -5.38 2.66
CA ILE A 42 -0.56 -5.80 3.29
C ILE A 42 -0.67 -5.51 4.78
N SER A 43 -0.47 -6.54 5.59
CA SER A 43 -0.23 -6.38 7.02
C SER A 43 1.19 -5.89 7.22
N GLY A 44 1.38 -4.68 7.75
CA GLY A 44 2.70 -4.04 7.86
C GLY A 44 2.96 -3.04 6.74
N SER A 45 4.24 -2.74 6.53
CA SER A 45 4.67 -1.75 5.52
C SER A 45 4.82 -2.39 4.15
N VAL A 46 4.87 -1.56 3.10
CA VAL A 46 5.12 -2.02 1.73
C VAL A 46 6.49 -2.69 1.60
N LEU A 47 7.49 -2.24 2.37
CA LEU A 47 8.86 -2.75 2.32
C LEU A 47 9.05 -4.02 3.17
N SER A 48 8.36 -4.08 4.30
CA SER A 48 8.42 -5.18 5.26
C SER A 48 7.02 -5.42 5.82
N GLY A 49 6.28 -6.28 5.13
CA GLY A 49 4.91 -6.64 5.46
C GLY A 49 4.52 -7.94 4.76
N THR A 50 3.40 -8.50 5.19
CA THR A 50 2.88 -9.78 4.68
C THR A 50 1.60 -9.54 3.90
N LYS A 51 1.47 -10.16 2.72
CA LYS A 51 0.23 -10.11 1.93
C LYS A 51 -0.92 -10.73 2.73
N ALA A 52 -1.95 -9.93 2.98
CA ALA A 52 -3.10 -10.32 3.77
C ALA A 52 -4.14 -10.99 2.87
N THR A 53 -4.00 -12.29 2.67
CA THR A 53 -4.93 -13.09 1.85
C THR A 53 -5.19 -14.45 2.49
N GLY A 54 -6.45 -14.88 2.48
CA GLY A 54 -6.87 -16.18 3.00
C GLY A 54 -6.47 -16.36 4.48
N PRO A 55 -5.72 -17.41 4.86
CA PRO A 55 -5.38 -17.67 6.26
C PRO A 55 -4.46 -16.59 6.87
N HIS A 56 -3.83 -15.75 6.06
CA HIS A 56 -2.97 -14.65 6.51
C HIS A 56 -3.68 -13.29 6.49
N ALA A 57 -5.00 -13.25 6.27
CA ALA A 57 -5.81 -12.03 6.22
C ALA A 57 -6.05 -11.39 7.61
N TYR A 58 -5.04 -11.40 8.47
CA TYR A 58 -5.11 -10.90 9.84
C TYR A 58 -3.96 -9.94 10.14
N LEU A 59 -4.17 -9.05 11.11
CA LEU A 59 -3.13 -8.13 11.56
C LEU A 59 -2.00 -8.87 12.28
N GLY A 60 -0.81 -8.85 11.69
CA GLY A 60 0.39 -9.48 12.25
C GLY A 60 0.75 -8.94 13.64
N ARG A 61 1.32 -9.81 14.48
CA ARG A 61 1.62 -9.49 15.89
C ARG A 61 2.50 -8.25 16.07
N TYR A 62 3.46 -8.01 15.18
CA TYR A 62 4.38 -6.88 15.24
C TYR A 62 4.01 -5.72 14.31
N HIS A 63 2.95 -5.86 13.53
CA HIS A 63 2.54 -4.84 12.57
C HIS A 63 1.69 -3.76 13.24
N VAL A 64 2.04 -2.49 12.98
CA VAL A 64 1.36 -1.28 13.48
C VAL A 64 0.75 -0.44 12.36
N GLN A 65 0.82 -0.93 11.13
CA GLN A 65 0.24 -0.30 9.95
C GLN A 65 -0.31 -1.36 9.00
N VAL A 66 -1.25 -0.96 8.16
CA VAL A 66 -1.82 -1.72 7.07
C VAL A 66 -1.69 -0.86 5.81
N SER A 67 -1.01 -1.41 4.81
CA SER A 67 -0.76 -0.73 3.54
C SER A 67 -1.62 -1.38 2.46
N VAL A 68 -2.35 -0.57 1.70
CA VAL A 68 -3.21 -1.06 0.61
C VAL A 68 -2.76 -0.44 -0.71
N LEU A 69 -2.53 -1.29 -1.71
CA LEU A 69 -1.99 -0.90 -3.01
C LEU A 69 -2.88 -1.46 -4.13
N ARG A 70 -2.83 -0.86 -5.33
CA ARG A 70 -3.37 -1.53 -6.52
C ARG A 70 -2.49 -2.72 -6.91
N GLU A 71 -3.11 -3.77 -7.43
CA GLU A 71 -2.34 -4.83 -8.06
C GLU A 71 -1.93 -4.40 -9.48
N GLY A 72 -0.64 -4.49 -9.78
CA GLY A 72 -0.07 -4.05 -11.05
C GLY A 72 0.00 -5.20 -12.05
N TYR A 73 -1.07 -5.44 -12.80
CA TYR A 73 -1.05 -6.37 -13.95
C TYR A 73 -0.80 -5.66 -15.30
N GLU A 74 -0.63 -4.34 -15.29
CA GLU A 74 -0.37 -3.57 -16.50
C GLU A 74 1.03 -3.85 -17.05
N LYS A 75 1.09 -4.23 -18.33
CA LYS A 75 2.35 -4.42 -19.05
C LYS A 75 2.88 -3.07 -19.50
N GLU A 76 3.86 -2.54 -18.79
CA GLU A 76 4.59 -1.35 -19.22
C GLU A 76 5.60 -1.70 -20.34
N LEU A 77 5.57 -0.95 -21.44
CA LEU A 77 6.56 -1.05 -22.50
C LEU A 77 7.95 -0.67 -21.96
N PHE A 78 8.90 -1.61 -21.99
CA PHE A 78 10.23 -1.49 -21.37
C PHE A 78 10.25 -1.30 -19.84
N GLY A 79 9.17 -1.62 -19.11
CA GLY A 79 9.11 -1.76 -17.64
C GLY A 79 10.11 -0.90 -16.84
N TRP A 80 11.13 -1.54 -16.26
CA TRP A 80 12.18 -0.89 -15.44
C TRP A 80 13.18 -0.03 -16.22
N ALA A 81 13.32 -0.24 -17.54
CA ALA A 81 14.27 0.46 -18.40
C ALA A 81 13.67 1.73 -19.04
N MET A 82 12.35 1.90 -19.00
CA MET A 82 11.70 3.10 -19.54
C MET A 82 12.00 4.31 -18.64
N PRO A 83 12.56 5.42 -19.19
CA PRO A 83 12.73 6.67 -18.44
C PRO A 83 11.36 7.33 -18.22
N GLY A 84 10.58 6.80 -17.27
CA GLY A 84 9.26 7.29 -16.94
C GLY A 84 9.32 8.61 -16.17
N LYS A 85 8.47 9.57 -16.55
CA LYS A 85 8.31 10.84 -15.79
C LYS A 85 7.55 10.66 -14.47
N ASN A 86 6.74 9.61 -14.37
CA ASN A 86 5.91 9.31 -13.19
C ASN A 86 6.46 8.17 -12.33
N LYS A 87 7.78 7.95 -12.34
CA LYS A 87 8.43 6.93 -11.52
C LYS A 87 9.31 7.56 -10.46
N PHE A 88 9.08 7.18 -9.20
CA PHE A 88 9.93 7.57 -8.09
C PHE A 88 11.27 6.83 -8.17
N SER A 89 12.38 7.54 -7.95
CA SER A 89 13.74 6.97 -7.94
C SER A 89 14.59 7.62 -6.87
N VAL A 90 15.18 6.82 -5.99
CA VAL A 90 16.17 7.30 -5.01
C VAL A 90 17.50 7.61 -5.70
N THR A 91 17.90 6.80 -6.69
CA THR A 91 19.16 6.94 -7.45
C THR A 91 19.07 7.91 -8.62
N ARG A 92 17.92 8.56 -8.84
CA ARG A 92 17.66 9.50 -9.96
C ARG A 92 17.81 8.89 -11.36
N SER A 93 17.58 7.59 -11.49
CA SER A 93 17.65 6.89 -12.78
C SER A 93 16.46 7.21 -13.71
N PHE A 94 15.37 7.79 -13.18
CA PHE A 94 14.18 8.18 -13.93
C PHE A 94 14.05 9.72 -14.09
N LEU A 95 13.32 10.15 -15.12
CA LEU A 95 13.09 11.57 -15.44
C LEU A 95 12.23 12.29 -14.38
N GLY A 96 11.54 11.56 -13.51
CA GLY A 96 10.74 12.13 -12.42
C GLY A 96 11.54 12.93 -11.38
N HIS A 97 12.88 12.82 -11.35
CA HIS A 97 13.70 13.60 -10.41
C HIS A 97 13.83 15.09 -10.79
N ILE A 98 13.49 15.44 -12.04
CA ILE A 98 13.63 16.81 -12.59
C ILE A 98 12.56 17.74 -11.99
N SER A 99 11.36 17.21 -11.72
CA SER A 99 10.25 17.91 -11.08
C SER A 99 10.35 17.82 -9.56
N LYS A 100 11.00 18.81 -8.93
CA LYS A 100 11.05 18.91 -7.46
C LYS A 100 9.63 19.07 -6.89
N GLY A 101 9.24 18.18 -5.97
CA GLY A 101 7.95 18.23 -5.28
C GLY A 101 6.81 17.43 -5.92
N GLN A 102 7.08 16.64 -6.95
CA GLN A 102 6.07 15.76 -7.54
C GLN A 102 5.65 14.66 -6.55
N LEU A 103 4.36 14.59 -6.24
CA LEU A 103 3.75 13.47 -5.51
C LEU A 103 3.47 12.34 -6.50
N PHE A 104 3.95 11.14 -6.20
CA PHE A 104 3.72 9.96 -7.02
C PHE A 104 2.57 9.16 -6.42
N ASN A 105 1.57 8.88 -7.25
CA ASN A 105 0.49 7.98 -6.89
C ASN A 105 0.98 6.55 -7.19
N MET A 106 1.64 5.92 -6.21
CA MET A 106 2.24 4.58 -6.32
C MET A 106 1.43 3.55 -5.56
#